data_AF-J3N8R2-F1
#
_entry.id   AF-J3N8R2-F1
#
_cell.length_a   1.000
_cell.length_b   1.000
_cell.length_c   1.000
_cell.angle_alpha   90.00
_cell.angle_beta   90.00
_cell.angle_gamma   90.00
#
_symmetry.space_group_name_H-M   'P 1'
#
loop_
_entity.id
_entity.type
_entity.pdbx_description
1 polymer ?
#
loop_
_entity_poly.entity_id
_entity_poly.type
_entity_poly.pdbx_seq_one_letter_code
_entity_poly.pdbx_strand_id
1 'polypeptide(L)'
;MYTAASGAGGGNHGVAGVQLQEFAYFVVIDLEATCERGRSIYPQEVFELASVIVDGATGEQLAEAFRAYVRPVHHPTLTGYCRELTGIEQADVDAGVLLADAL
;
A
#
# COMPACT_ATOMS: atom_id res chain seq x y z
N MET A 1 -32.20 -3.83 -0.87
CA MET A 1 -32.40 -5.21 -1.38
C MET A 1 -31.31 -5.48 -2.40
N TYR A 2 -30.20 -6.09 -1.99
CA TYR A 2 -29.32 -6.79 -2.92
C TYR A 2 -29.09 -8.18 -2.33
N THR A 3 -29.47 -9.16 -3.14
CA THR A 3 -29.47 -10.60 -2.87
C THR A 3 -28.05 -11.12 -2.74
N ALA A 4 -27.77 -11.84 -1.65
CA ALA A 4 -26.60 -12.70 -1.53
C ALA A 4 -26.68 -13.81 -2.59
N ALA A 5 -25.66 -13.92 -3.43
CA ALA A 5 -25.47 -15.08 -4.28
C ALA A 5 -24.89 -16.20 -3.41
N SER A 6 -25.70 -17.22 -3.16
CA SER A 6 -25.30 -18.49 -2.56
C SER A 6 -24.46 -19.30 -3.55
N GLY A 7 -23.16 -19.41 -3.29
CA GLY A 7 -22.30 -20.40 -3.93
C GLY A 7 -22.36 -21.72 -3.17
N ALA A 8 -22.96 -22.74 -3.78
CA ALA A 8 -22.94 -24.11 -3.27
C ALA A 8 -21.63 -24.82 -3.68
N GLY A 9 -20.94 -25.39 -2.70
CA GLY A 9 -19.82 -26.32 -2.90
C GLY A 9 -19.63 -27.15 -1.64
N GLY A 10 -20.14 -28.38 -1.63
CA GLY A 10 -20.09 -29.30 -0.49
C GLY A 10 -18.80 -30.12 -0.41
N GLY A 11 -18.38 -30.44 0.82
CA GLY A 11 -17.29 -31.38 1.11
C GLY A 11 -16.66 -31.14 2.48
N ASN A 12 -17.15 -31.84 3.50
CA ASN A 12 -16.77 -31.76 4.92
C ASN A 12 -15.30 -32.13 5.18
N HIS A 13 -14.62 -31.50 6.16
CA HIS A 13 -13.72 -32.09 7.20
C HIS A 13 -12.83 -30.99 7.85
N GLY A 14 -13.06 -30.69 9.14
CA GLY A 14 -12.02 -30.17 10.05
C GLY A 14 -12.22 -28.75 10.58
N VAL A 15 -12.61 -28.67 11.86
CA VAL A 15 -12.68 -27.52 12.78
C VAL A 15 -13.32 -26.24 12.22
N ALA A 16 -14.53 -25.91 12.71
CA ALA A 16 -15.18 -24.62 12.51
C ALA A 16 -14.35 -23.51 13.19
N GLY A 17 -13.27 -23.10 12.53
CA GLY A 17 -12.41 -21.99 12.90
C GLY A 17 -13.07 -20.69 12.46
N VAL A 18 -13.06 -19.71 13.33
CA VAL A 18 -13.70 -18.41 13.12
C VAL A 18 -13.12 -17.74 11.87
N GLN A 19 -13.93 -17.51 10.84
CA GLN A 19 -13.60 -16.55 9.79
C GLN A 19 -13.75 -15.16 10.42
N LEU A 20 -12.67 -14.62 10.99
CA LEU A 20 -12.69 -13.35 11.72
C LEU A 20 -12.85 -12.13 10.80
N GLN A 21 -12.86 -12.33 9.48
CA GLN A 21 -12.77 -11.26 8.49
C GLN A 21 -13.91 -11.37 7.47
N GLU A 22 -14.54 -10.25 7.11
CA GLU A 22 -15.77 -10.19 6.28
C GLU A 22 -15.51 -9.87 4.78
N PHE A 23 -14.29 -9.48 4.41
CA PHE A 23 -13.94 -9.01 3.07
C PHE A 23 -13.39 -10.14 2.19
N ALA A 24 -13.81 -10.19 0.92
CA ALA A 24 -13.23 -11.17 -0.01
C ALA A 24 -11.75 -10.86 -0.34
N TYR A 25 -11.39 -9.57 -0.34
CA TYR A 25 -10.06 -9.09 -0.64
C TYR A 25 -9.70 -7.90 0.23
N PHE A 26 -8.41 -7.75 0.51
CA PHE A 26 -7.83 -6.54 1.08
C PHE A 26 -6.93 -5.86 0.06
N VAL A 27 -6.95 -4.53 0.04
CA VAL A 27 -5.91 -3.72 -0.60
C VAL A 27 -5.00 -3.26 0.52
N VAL A 28 -3.79 -3.79 0.56
CA VAL A 28 -2.77 -3.35 1.52
C VAL A 28 -1.97 -2.25 0.85
N ILE A 29 -1.96 -1.07 1.46
CA ILE A 29 -1.27 0.12 0.96
C ILE A 29 -0.04 0.35 1.81
N ASP A 30 1.08 0.59 1.14
CA ASP A 30 2.33 1.03 1.75
C ASP A 30 2.68 2.43 1.22
N LEU A 31 3.00 3.34 2.13
CA LEU A 31 3.27 4.75 1.83
C LEU A 31 4.64 5.13 2.36
N GLU A 32 5.52 5.57 1.46
CA GLU A 32 6.75 6.24 1.86
C GLU A 32 6.59 7.74 1.73
N ALA A 33 7.13 8.46 2.71
CA ALA A 33 6.96 9.90 2.80
C ALA A 33 8.23 10.60 3.24
N THR A 34 8.36 11.86 2.82
CA THR A 34 9.51 12.71 3.17
C THR A 34 9.70 12.73 4.70
N CYS A 35 10.94 12.75 5.16
CA CYS A 35 11.30 12.48 6.55
C CYS A 35 12.66 13.08 6.93
N GLU A 36 12.96 13.14 8.23
CA GLU A 36 14.26 13.55 8.72
C GLU A 36 14.59 12.93 10.08
N ARG A 37 15.88 12.70 10.32
CA ARG A 37 16.34 12.08 11.57
C ARG A 37 16.10 13.00 12.76
N GLY A 38 15.34 12.51 13.74
CA GLY A 38 15.17 13.17 15.03
C GLY A 38 14.27 14.42 15.00
N ARG A 39 13.61 14.71 13.88
CA ARG A 39 12.60 15.79 13.81
C ARG A 39 11.50 15.46 12.81
N SER A 40 10.29 15.93 13.11
CA SER A 40 9.22 15.97 12.12
C SER A 40 9.49 17.05 11.09
N ILE A 41 9.12 16.78 9.85
CA ILE A 41 9.11 17.77 8.78
C ILE A 41 7.67 18.12 8.44
N TYR A 42 7.43 19.37 8.01
CA TYR A 42 6.10 19.83 7.64
C TYR A 42 6.16 20.72 6.38
N PRO A 43 5.28 20.50 5.38
CA PRO A 43 4.40 19.33 5.28
C PRO A 43 5.22 18.04 5.08
N GLN A 44 4.66 16.91 5.51
CA GLN A 44 5.15 15.60 5.09
C GLN A 44 4.44 15.23 3.79
N GLU A 45 5.18 14.82 2.78
CA GLU A 45 4.68 14.50 1.45
C GLU A 45 4.95 13.04 1.12
N VAL A 46 3.96 12.34 0.55
CA VAL A 46 4.13 10.98 0.02
C VAL A 46 5.02 11.03 -1.22
N PHE A 47 6.05 10.20 -1.29
CA PHE A 47 6.91 10.06 -2.47
C PHE A 47 6.94 8.65 -3.06
N GLU A 48 6.32 7.67 -2.39
CA GLU A 48 5.97 6.38 -2.98
C GLU A 48 4.59 5.94 -2.49
N LEU A 49 3.76 5.47 -3.43
CA LEU A 49 2.48 4.83 -3.17
C LEU A 49 2.52 3.43 -3.79
N ALA A 50 2.51 2.40 -2.95
CA ALA A 50 2.48 1.01 -3.37
C ALA A 50 1.26 0.29 -2.80
N SER A 51 0.75 -0.71 -3.52
CA SER A 51 -0.29 -1.59 -3.00
C SER A 51 -0.24 -3.00 -3.55
N VAL A 52 -0.75 -3.93 -2.75
CA VAL A 52 -0.93 -5.34 -3.11
C VAL A 52 -2.36 -5.78 -2.79
N ILE A 53 -2.85 -6.76 -3.54
CA ILE A 53 -4.13 -7.42 -3.27
C ILE A 53 -3.87 -8.69 -2.46
N VAL A 54 -4.62 -8.85 -1.38
CA VAL A 54 -4.55 -10.02 -0.50
C VAL A 54 -5.89 -10.73 -0.50
N ASP A 55 -5.87 -12.05 -0.63
CA ASP A 55 -7.06 -12.90 -0.47
C ASP A 55 -7.56 -12.83 0.97
N GLY A 56 -8.81 -12.45 1.17
CA GLY A 56 -9.35 -12.30 2.51
C GLY A 56 -9.52 -13.63 3.24
N ALA A 57 -9.75 -14.73 2.52
CA ALA A 57 -9.94 -16.03 3.15
C ALA A 57 -8.63 -16.63 3.64
N THR A 58 -7.55 -16.53 2.85
CA THR A 58 -6.27 -17.18 3.14
C THR A 58 -5.21 -16.23 3.71
N GLY A 59 -5.35 -14.92 3.50
CA GLY A 59 -4.33 -13.93 3.83
C GLY A 59 -3.13 -13.95 2.87
N GLU A 60 -3.19 -14.71 1.78
CA GLU A 60 -2.12 -14.78 0.79
C GLU A 60 -2.16 -13.56 -0.14
N GLN A 61 -0.98 -13.02 -0.46
CA GLN A 61 -0.85 -12.00 -1.49
C GLN A 61 -1.12 -12.62 -2.86
N LEU A 62 -2.04 -12.01 -3.61
CA LEU A 62 -2.42 -12.47 -4.95
C LEU A 62 -1.61 -11.78 -6.04
N ALA A 63 -1.42 -10.47 -5.93
CA ALA A 63 -0.71 -9.67 -6.92
C ALA A 63 -0.21 -8.35 -6.35
N GLU A 64 0.82 -7.80 -6.98
CA GLU A 64 1.08 -6.35 -6.91
C GLU A 64 -0.01 -5.63 -7.71
N ALA A 65 -0.64 -4.62 -7.09
CA ALA A 65 -1.76 -3.90 -7.69
C ALA A 65 -1.31 -2.59 -8.32
N PHE A 66 -0.43 -1.86 -7.63
CA PHE A 66 -0.02 -0.52 -8.02
C PHE A 66 1.30 -0.14 -7.36
N ARG A 67 2.14 0.59 -8.09
CA ARG A 67 3.30 1.28 -7.55
C ARG A 67 3.55 2.55 -8.35
N ALA A 68 3.70 3.67 -7.66
CA ALA A 68 4.10 4.93 -8.26
C ALA A 68 5.05 5.70 -7.36
N TYR A 69 6.11 6.25 -7.95
CA TYR A 69 6.90 7.29 -7.34
C TYR A 69 6.26 8.64 -7.59
N VAL A 70 6.22 9.46 -6.56
CA VAL A 70 5.63 10.79 -6.56
C VAL A 70 6.75 11.80 -6.31
N ARG A 71 6.77 12.89 -7.08
CA ARG A 71 7.72 13.98 -6.88
C ARG A 71 7.18 14.96 -5.82
N PRO A 72 7.83 15.09 -4.65
CA PRO A 72 7.42 16.08 -3.65
C PRO A 72 7.57 17.50 -4.18
N VAL A 73 6.70 18.42 -3.73
CA VAL A 73 6.67 19.81 -4.19
C VAL A 73 7.27 20.75 -3.13
N HIS A 74 7.02 20.50 -1.85
CA HIS A 74 7.52 21.33 -0.76
C HIS A 74 8.96 20.98 -0.37
N HIS A 75 9.29 19.70 -0.28
CA HIS A 75 10.60 19.16 0.06
C HIS A 75 11.12 18.22 -1.04
N PRO A 76 11.42 18.73 -2.25
CA PRO A 76 11.72 17.90 -3.42
C PRO A 76 13.02 17.09 -3.29
N THR A 77 13.90 17.47 -2.36
CA THR A 77 15.17 16.77 -2.13
C THR A 77 15.05 15.87 -0.90
N LEU A 78 15.15 14.56 -1.10
CA LEU A 78 15.15 13.57 -0.04
C LEU A 78 16.38 13.74 0.85
N THR A 79 16.16 13.74 2.17
CA THR A 79 17.25 13.72 3.13
C THR A 79 18.05 12.42 2.99
N GLY A 80 19.32 12.42 3.37
CA GLY A 80 20.12 11.18 3.41
C GLY A 80 19.46 10.11 4.28
N TYR A 81 18.82 10.52 5.38
CA TYR A 81 18.09 9.61 6.25
C TYR A 81 16.92 8.91 5.56
N CYS A 82 16.10 9.60 4.77
CA CYS A 82 14.99 8.93 4.07
C CYS A 82 15.47 7.95 3.04
N ARG A 83 16.51 8.30 2.29
CA ARG A 83 17.09 7.42 1.28
C ARG A 83 17.66 6.16 1.92
N GLU A 84 18.36 6.30 3.05
CA GLU A 84 18.84 5.16 3.85
C GLU A 84 17.70 4.31 4.43
N LEU A 85 16.61 4.94 4.88
CA LEU A 85 15.49 4.25 5.53
C LEU A 85 14.64 3.46 4.53
N THR A 86 14.39 4.02 3.36
CA THR A 86 13.46 3.48 2.35
C THR A 86 14.16 2.74 1.21
N GLY A 87 15.44 3.03 0.98
CA GLY A 87 16.20 2.51 -0.16
C GLY A 87 15.89 3.21 -1.50
N ILE A 88 15.06 4.25 -1.50
CA ILE A 88 14.65 4.99 -2.70
C ILE A 88 15.64 6.11 -2.98
N GLU A 89 16.05 6.24 -4.24
CA GLU A 89 17.02 7.24 -4.65
C GLU A 89 16.34 8.53 -5.13
N GLN A 90 17.09 9.63 -5.11
CA GLN A 90 16.58 10.94 -5.55
C GLN A 90 16.08 10.89 -7.00
N ALA A 91 16.74 10.11 -7.87
CA ALA A 91 16.38 9.99 -9.28
C ALA A 91 14.98 9.37 -9.48
N ASP A 92 14.55 8.46 -8.58
CA ASP A 92 13.26 7.81 -8.67
C ASP A 92 12.13 8.82 -8.44
N VAL A 93 12.27 9.66 -7.42
CA VAL A 93 11.27 10.71 -7.10
C VAL A 93 11.35 11.90 -8.05
N ASP A 94 12.53 12.22 -8.59
CA ASP A 94 12.67 13.27 -9.62
C ASP A 94 11.92 12.91 -10.91
N ALA A 95 11.92 11.62 -11.26
CA ALA A 95 11.18 11.05 -12.38
C ALA A 95 9.70 10.74 -12.05
N GLY A 96 9.30 10.92 -10.78
CA GLY A 96 7.96 10.65 -10.29
C GLY A 96 6.89 11.59 -10.86
N VAL A 97 5.64 11.14 -10.78
CA VAL A 97 4.46 11.93 -11.17
C VAL A 97 4.06 12.90 -10.04
N LEU A 98 3.10 13.80 -10.29
CA LEU A 98 2.51 14.56 -9.18
C LEU A 98 1.56 13.66 -8.37
N LEU A 99 1.41 13.94 -7.08
CA LEU A 99 0.53 13.14 -6.22
C LEU A 99 -0.90 13.04 -6.77
N ALA A 100 -1.40 14.12 -7.38
CA ALA A 100 -2.73 14.16 -7.98
C ALA A 100 -2.88 13.23 -9.20
N ASP A 101 -1.79 12.90 -9.89
CA ASP A 101 -1.80 11.97 -11.03
C ASP A 101 -1.64 10.50 -10.58
N ALA A 102 -1.16 10.27 -9.35
CA ALA A 102 -0.98 8.95 -8.77
C ALA A 102 -2.24 8.42 -8.05
N LEU A 103 -3.25 9.26 -7.82
CA LEU A 103 -4.52 8.96 -7.13
C LEU A 103 -5.68 8.85 -8.12
#